data_AF-A0A356T6F9-F1
#
_entry.id   AF-A0A356T6F9-F1
#
_cell.length_a   1.000
_cell.length_b   1.000
_cell.length_c   1.000
_cell.angle_alpha   90.00
_cell.angle_beta   90.00
_cell.angle_gamma   90.00
#
_symmetry.space_group_name_H-M   'P 1'
#
loop_
_entity.id
_entity.type
_entity.pdbx_description
1 polymer ?
#
loop_
_entity_poly.entity_id
_entity_poly.type
_entity_poly.pdbx_seq_one_letter_code
_entity_poly.pdbx_strand_id
1 'polypeptide(L)'
;MTSLSPWLKPTLLGPLIVLWSLITIGAVLGSMPAIAGERLDGWLIGMLWMSFFGSGLGVLLIAVDVLLLKLKWRQLPTGGRAWISSCLTPMAVFFIWTLPFWPPPESVVGLFVFLVTPMFAAAFALRLLFSARVAAA
;
A
#
# COMPACT_ATOMS: atom_id res chain seq x y z
N MET A 1 -6.80 -2.53 -28.71
CA MET A 1 -7.04 -2.00 -27.36
C MET A 1 -5.79 -2.25 -26.52
N THR A 2 -5.15 -1.22 -25.98
CA THR A 2 -4.00 -1.36 -25.07
C THR A 2 -4.45 -2.01 -23.77
N SER A 3 -3.87 -3.15 -23.39
CA SER A 3 -4.22 -3.84 -22.14
C SER A 3 -3.70 -3.06 -20.94
N LEU A 4 -4.59 -2.70 -20.00
CA LEU A 4 -4.24 -2.08 -18.72
C LEU A 4 -3.74 -3.10 -17.68
N SER A 5 -3.87 -4.39 -17.97
CA SER A 5 -3.50 -5.49 -17.07
C SER A 5 -2.08 -5.41 -16.51
N PRO A 6 -1.04 -5.05 -17.31
CA PRO A 6 0.34 -4.98 -16.83
C PRO A 6 0.60 -3.91 -15.77
N TRP A 7 -0.30 -2.93 -15.62
CA TRP A 7 -0.27 -1.90 -14.59
C TRP A 7 -1.25 -2.21 -13.46
N LEU A 8 -2.47 -2.60 -13.79
CA LEU A 8 -3.54 -2.72 -12.80
C LEU A 8 -3.34 -3.91 -11.84
N LYS A 9 -2.91 -5.07 -12.37
CA LYS A 9 -2.63 -6.26 -11.55
C LYS A 9 -1.60 -6.00 -10.46
N PRO A 10 -0.37 -5.52 -10.76
CA PRO A 10 0.60 -5.23 -9.71
C PRO A 10 0.13 -4.14 -8.75
N THR A 11 -0.63 -3.16 -9.23
CA THR A 11 -1.15 -2.05 -8.40
C THR A 11 -2.15 -2.52 -7.35
N LEU A 12 -3.07 -3.42 -7.72
CA LEU A 12 -4.09 -3.94 -6.81
C LEU A 12 -3.58 -5.10 -5.95
N LEU A 13 -2.83 -6.03 -6.55
CA LEU A 13 -2.41 -7.26 -5.87
C LEU A 13 -1.12 -7.09 -5.07
N GLY A 14 -0.21 -6.20 -5.51
CA GLY A 14 1.07 -6.00 -4.84
C GLY A 14 0.95 -5.69 -3.34
N PRO A 15 0.13 -4.70 -2.93
CA PRO A 15 -0.07 -4.39 -1.52
C PRO A 15 -0.71 -5.56 -0.75
N LEU A 16 -1.70 -6.23 -1.33
CA LEU A 16 -2.39 -7.37 -0.72
C LEU A 16 -1.42 -8.52 -0.44
N ILE A 17 -0.62 -8.92 -1.44
CA ILE A 17 0.36 -10.00 -1.30
C ILE A 17 1.30 -9.73 -0.13
N VAL A 18 1.82 -8.51 -0.03
CA VAL A 18 2.78 -8.15 1.03
C VAL A 18 2.12 -8.13 2.39
N LEU A 19 0.94 -7.52 2.52
CA LEU A 19 0.23 -7.46 3.79
C LEU A 19 -0.20 -8.86 4.27
N TRP A 20 -0.74 -9.68 3.38
CA TRP A 20 -1.07 -11.08 3.68
C TRP A 20 0.15 -11.89 4.08
N SER A 21 1.29 -11.67 3.42
CA SER A 21 2.56 -12.31 3.77
C SER A 21 2.99 -11.93 5.18
N LEU A 22 2.95 -10.65 5.54
CA LEU A 22 3.29 -10.19 6.90
C LEU A 22 2.36 -10.78 7.97
N ILE A 23 1.06 -10.80 7.72
CA ILE A 23 0.08 -11.41 8.64
C ILE A 23 0.37 -12.90 8.79
N THR A 24 0.63 -13.60 7.70
CA THR A 24 0.96 -15.04 7.76
C THR A 24 2.25 -15.28 8.53
N ILE A 25 3.28 -14.46 8.29
CA ILE A 25 4.55 -14.56 9.03
C ILE A 25 4.32 -14.30 10.52
N GLY A 26 3.62 -13.23 10.90
CA GLY A 26 3.29 -12.95 12.30
C GLY A 26 2.48 -14.08 12.95
N ALA A 27 1.51 -14.63 12.20
CA ALA A 27 0.74 -15.78 12.63
C ALA A 27 1.55 -17.07 12.73
N VAL A 28 2.68 -17.23 12.04
CA VAL A 28 3.60 -18.38 12.17
C VAL A 28 4.61 -18.17 13.31
N LEU A 29 5.04 -16.93 13.54
CA LEU A 29 5.96 -16.56 14.61
C LEU A 29 5.30 -16.48 16.00
N GLY A 30 3.97 -16.60 16.08
CA GLY A 30 3.23 -16.59 17.34
C GLY A 30 2.99 -15.20 17.90
N SER A 31 3.16 -14.16 17.08
CA SER A 31 2.98 -12.76 17.49
C SER A 31 1.53 -12.26 17.33
N MET A 32 0.58 -13.15 17.01
CA MET A 32 -0.83 -12.80 16.86
C MET A 32 -1.63 -13.16 18.11
N PRO A 33 -2.37 -12.20 18.69
CA PRO A 33 -3.26 -12.48 19.81
C PRO A 33 -4.41 -13.40 19.35
N ALA A 34 -4.71 -14.42 20.14
CA ALA A 34 -5.89 -15.24 19.94
C ALA A 34 -7.13 -14.43 20.35
N ILE A 35 -8.13 -14.34 19.46
CA ILE A 35 -9.34 -13.53 19.69
C ILE A 35 -10.46 -14.37 20.32
N ALA A 36 -10.54 -15.67 20.01
CA ALA A 36 -11.48 -16.62 20.63
C ALA A 36 -10.78 -17.88 21.15
N GLY A 37 -9.54 -17.77 21.60
CA GLY A 37 -8.72 -18.88 22.08
C GLY A 37 -7.97 -19.62 20.97
N GLU A 38 -8.40 -19.50 19.71
CA GLU A 38 -7.75 -20.12 18.56
C GLU A 38 -6.85 -19.14 17.78
N ARG A 39 -5.67 -19.62 17.41
CA ARG A 39 -4.68 -18.88 16.60
C ARG A 39 -5.16 -18.64 15.17
N LEU A 40 -5.99 -19.55 14.65
CA LEU A 40 -6.59 -19.44 13.31
C LEU A 40 -7.51 -18.23 13.22
N ASP A 41 -8.28 -17.93 14.26
CA ASP A 41 -9.22 -16.81 14.27
C ASP A 41 -8.48 -15.48 14.20
N GLY A 42 -7.37 -15.35 14.95
CA GLY A 42 -6.50 -14.18 14.89
C GLY A 42 -5.90 -13.97 13.49
N TRP A 43 -5.49 -15.05 12.83
CA TRP A 43 -4.98 -14.99 11.45
C TRP A 43 -6.08 -14.62 10.45
N LEU A 44 -7.27 -15.20 10.53
CA LEU A 44 -8.40 -14.89 9.65
C LEU A 44 -8.84 -13.42 9.79
N ILE A 45 -8.95 -12.94 11.02
CA ILE A 45 -9.29 -11.54 11.31
C ILE A 45 -8.18 -10.62 10.81
N GLY A 46 -6.91 -10.97 11.03
CA GLY A 46 -5.77 -10.23 10.49
C GLY A 46 -5.77 -10.16 8.95
N MET A 47 -6.07 -11.27 8.28
CA MET A 47 -6.22 -11.34 6.82
C MET A 47 -7.35 -10.43 6.33
N LEU A 48 -8.51 -10.45 6.99
CA LEU A 48 -9.66 -9.62 6.65
C LEU A 48 -9.32 -8.14 6.78
N TRP A 49 -8.79 -7.72 7.94
CA TRP A 49 -8.41 -6.32 8.18
C TRP A 49 -7.35 -5.82 7.20
N MET A 50 -6.32 -6.64 6.93
CA MET A 50 -5.30 -6.27 5.97
C MET A 50 -5.78 -6.28 4.51
N SER A 51 -6.85 -7.01 4.20
CA SER A 51 -7.50 -6.93 2.89
C SER A 51 -8.18 -5.58 2.69
N PHE A 52 -8.88 -5.06 3.70
CA PHE A 52 -9.43 -3.69 3.65
C PHE A 52 -8.33 -2.65 3.53
N PHE A 53 -7.28 -2.77 4.34
CA PHE A 53 -6.14 -1.84 4.29
C PHE A 53 -5.41 -1.88 2.94
N GLY A 54 -5.11 -3.06 2.43
CA GLY A 54 -4.47 -3.27 1.13
C GLY A 54 -5.33 -2.80 -0.04
N SER A 55 -6.65 -2.96 0.03
CA SER A 55 -7.58 -2.43 -0.96
C SER A 55 -7.57 -0.90 -0.97
N GLY A 56 -7.57 -0.27 0.21
CA GLY A 56 -7.43 1.18 0.35
C GLY A 56 -6.11 1.70 -0.24
N LEU A 57 -5.00 0.98 -0.02
CA LEU A 57 -3.72 1.28 -0.67
C LEU A 57 -3.79 1.13 -2.20
N GLY A 58 -4.45 0.09 -2.70
CA GLY A 58 -4.66 -0.10 -4.14
C GLY A 58 -5.40 1.08 -4.77
N VAL A 59 -6.46 1.57 -4.12
CA VAL A 59 -7.21 2.76 -4.57
C VAL A 59 -6.33 4.01 -4.56
N LEU A 60 -5.55 4.22 -3.49
CA LEU A 60 -4.64 5.38 -3.40
C LEU A 60 -3.52 5.32 -4.44
N LEU A 61 -2.96 4.14 -4.72
CA LEU A 61 -1.96 3.97 -5.78
C LEU A 61 -2.53 4.33 -7.16
N ILE A 62 -3.77 3.91 -7.44
CA ILE A 62 -4.46 4.30 -8.69
C ILE A 62 -4.66 5.82 -8.72
N ALA A 63 -5.12 6.43 -7.62
CA ALA A 63 -5.31 7.88 -7.55
C ALA A 63 -4.01 8.64 -7.78
N VAL A 64 -2.89 8.19 -7.20
CA VAL A 64 -1.56 8.74 -7.41
C VAL A 64 -1.10 8.57 -8.86
N ASP A 65 -1.30 7.39 -9.46
CA ASP A 65 -0.93 7.13 -10.85
C ASP A 65 -1.70 8.04 -11.80
N VAL A 66 -3.00 8.22 -11.58
CA VAL A 66 -3.85 9.14 -12.35
C VAL A 66 -3.39 10.60 -12.16
N LEU A 67 -3.05 11.00 -10.93
CA LEU A 67 -2.55 12.34 -10.64
C LEU A 67 -1.22 12.61 -11.38
N LEU A 68 -0.25 11.70 -11.28
CA LEU A 68 1.05 11.84 -11.93
C LEU A 68 0.95 11.84 -13.45
N LEU A 69 0.02 11.04 -14.01
CA LEU A 69 -0.27 11.02 -15.43
C LEU A 69 -0.93 12.33 -15.88
N LYS A 70 -1.91 12.84 -15.12
CA LYS A 70 -2.58 14.13 -15.38
C LYS A 70 -1.59 15.29 -15.36
N LEU A 71 -0.64 15.27 -14.42
CA LEU A 71 0.44 16.25 -14.33
C LEU A 71 1.54 16.05 -15.39
N LYS A 72 1.47 14.98 -16.19
CA LYS A 72 2.49 14.58 -17.18
C LYS A 72 3.88 14.38 -16.56
N TRP A 73 3.96 14.08 -15.27
CA TRP A 73 5.24 13.88 -14.59
C TRP A 73 5.80 12.48 -14.80
N ARG A 74 4.92 11.47 -14.82
CA ARG A 74 5.29 10.06 -14.93
C ARG A 74 4.30 9.29 -15.79
N GLN A 75 4.79 8.23 -16.43
CA GLN A 75 3.97 7.22 -17.09
C GLN A 75 3.45 6.18 -16.09
N LEU A 76 2.43 5.42 -16.46
CA LEU A 76 1.95 4.31 -15.64
C LEU A 76 3.06 3.24 -15.50
N PRO A 77 3.37 2.78 -14.28
CA PRO A 77 4.37 1.73 -14.11
C PRO A 77 3.85 0.40 -14.65
N THR A 78 4.72 -0.35 -15.33
CA THR A 78 4.40 -1.69 -15.85
C THR A 78 5.48 -2.71 -15.50
N GLY A 79 5.15 -4.01 -15.59
CA GLY A 79 6.10 -5.10 -15.40
C GLY A 79 6.69 -5.15 -13.99
N GLY A 80 7.98 -5.51 -13.88
CA GLY A 80 8.66 -5.69 -12.59
C GLY A 80 8.71 -4.42 -11.73
N ARG A 81 8.82 -3.23 -12.36
CA ARG A 81 8.83 -1.94 -11.62
C ARG A 81 7.48 -1.65 -10.96
N ALA A 82 6.39 -2.02 -11.61
CA ALA A 82 5.06 -1.90 -11.03
C ALA A 82 4.90 -2.83 -9.83
N TRP A 83 5.38 -4.07 -9.93
CA TRP A 83 5.37 -5.01 -8.81
C TRP A 83 6.18 -4.52 -7.62
N ILE A 84 7.45 -4.16 -7.85
CA ILE A 84 8.35 -3.70 -6.78
C ILE A 84 7.77 -2.48 -6.08
N SER A 85 7.36 -1.46 -6.84
CA SER A 85 6.81 -0.24 -6.22
C SER A 85 5.53 -0.52 -5.44
N SER A 86 4.60 -1.31 -5.98
CA SER A 86 3.36 -1.64 -5.28
C SER A 86 3.56 -2.50 -4.04
N CYS A 87 4.52 -3.45 -4.07
CA CYS A 87 4.87 -4.28 -2.92
C CYS A 87 5.62 -3.50 -1.83
N LEU A 88 6.47 -2.53 -2.22
CA LEU A 88 7.16 -1.68 -1.25
C LEU A 88 6.25 -0.64 -0.60
N THR A 89 5.13 -0.28 -1.22
CA THR A 89 4.18 0.72 -0.67
C THR A 89 3.76 0.41 0.78
N PRO A 90 3.18 -0.75 1.12
CA PRO A 90 2.81 -1.04 2.51
C PRO A 90 4.01 -0.98 3.47
N MET A 91 5.22 -1.38 3.03
CA MET A 91 6.43 -1.29 3.87
C MET A 91 6.80 0.16 4.15
N ALA A 92 6.75 1.00 3.13
CA ALA A 92 7.01 2.43 3.27
C ALA A 92 5.95 3.11 4.16
N VAL A 93 4.68 2.69 4.10
CA VAL A 93 3.64 3.20 5.01
C VAL A 93 3.94 2.84 6.45
N PHE A 94 4.24 1.58 6.74
CA PHE A 94 4.62 1.18 8.11
C PHE A 94 5.86 1.93 8.59
N PHE A 95 6.87 2.08 7.73
CA PHE A 95 8.05 2.87 8.05
C PHE A 95 7.69 4.31 8.43
N ILE A 96 6.83 4.99 7.65
CA ILE A 96 6.40 6.37 7.96
C ILE A 96 5.67 6.43 9.31
N TRP A 97 4.84 5.45 9.66
CA TRP A 97 4.18 5.39 10.96
C TRP A 97 5.12 5.14 12.14
N THR A 98 6.34 4.64 11.91
CA THR A 98 7.35 4.53 12.98
C THR A 98 8.11 5.83 13.24
N LEU A 99 7.92 6.87 12.42
CA LEU A 99 8.67 8.11 12.54
C LEU A 99 8.21 8.93 13.77
N PRO A 100 9.15 9.47 14.56
CA PRO A 100 8.85 10.12 15.84
C PRO A 100 8.05 11.43 15.69
N PHE A 101 8.05 12.03 14.50
CA PHE A 101 7.33 13.26 14.19
C PHE A 101 5.91 13.01 13.62
N TRP A 102 5.45 11.76 13.61
CA TRP A 102 4.09 11.39 13.20
C TRP A 102 3.27 10.95 14.41
N PRO A 103 2.89 11.89 15.31
CA PRO A 103 2.27 11.55 16.59
C PRO A 103 0.86 10.97 16.42
N PRO A 104 0.36 10.23 17.43
CA PRO A 104 -1.01 9.72 17.42
C PRO A 104 -2.03 10.85 17.31
N PRO A 105 -3.14 10.62 16.60
CA PRO A 105 -4.17 11.63 16.40
C PRO A 105 -5.05 11.82 17.64
N GLU A 106 -5.39 13.08 17.94
CA GLU A 106 -6.29 13.43 19.06
C GLU A 106 -7.74 13.70 18.64
N SER A 107 -8.01 13.76 17.33
CA SER A 107 -9.34 14.02 16.77
C SER A 107 -9.68 13.07 15.64
N VAL A 108 -10.96 12.93 15.33
CA VAL A 108 -11.44 12.12 14.20
C VAL A 108 -10.81 12.59 12.89
N VAL A 109 -10.76 13.91 12.65
CA VAL A 109 -10.09 14.48 11.47
C VAL A 109 -8.60 14.16 11.49
N GLY A 110 -7.95 14.28 12.65
CA GLY A 110 -6.56 13.89 12.85
C GLY A 110 -6.32 12.42 12.50
N LEU A 111 -7.26 11.51 12.84
CA LEU A 111 -7.15 10.09 12.52
C LEU A 111 -7.17 9.83 11.03
N PHE A 112 -8.05 10.51 10.29
CA PHE A 112 -8.06 10.41 8.82
C PHE A 112 -6.74 10.90 8.22
N VAL A 113 -6.21 12.02 8.69
CA VAL A 113 -4.90 12.54 8.23
C VAL A 113 -3.77 11.57 8.57
N PHE A 114 -3.75 11.07 9.80
CA PHE A 114 -2.75 10.13 10.30
C PHE A 114 -2.71 8.84 9.47
N LEU A 115 -3.86 8.35 9.03
CA LEU A 115 -3.96 7.15 8.20
C LEU A 115 -3.62 7.43 6.74
N VAL A 116 -4.28 8.42 6.12
CA VAL A 116 -4.23 8.62 4.66
C VAL A 116 -2.92 9.26 4.22
N THR A 117 -2.35 10.19 5.00
CA THR A 117 -1.16 10.93 4.55
C THR A 117 0.06 10.03 4.37
N PRO A 118 0.42 9.11 5.29
CA PRO A 118 1.50 8.15 5.07
C PRO A 118 1.25 7.24 3.87
N MET A 119 0.01 6.78 3.69
CA MET A 119 -0.39 5.97 2.54
C MET A 119 -0.16 6.71 1.22
N PHE A 120 -0.63 7.96 1.15
CA PHE A 120 -0.44 8.81 -0.03
C PHE A 120 1.04 9.14 -0.26
N ALA A 121 1.78 9.53 0.79
CA ALA A 121 3.19 9.88 0.69
C ALA A 121 4.04 8.70 0.21
N ALA A 122 3.83 7.50 0.76
CA ALA A 122 4.50 6.28 0.32
C ALA A 122 4.19 5.95 -1.15
N ALA A 123 2.91 5.93 -1.52
CA ALA A 123 2.48 5.68 -2.88
C ALA A 123 3.10 6.69 -3.85
N PHE A 124 2.99 7.98 -3.55
CA PHE A 124 3.50 9.07 -4.36
C PHE A 124 5.02 9.00 -4.54
N ALA A 125 5.77 8.82 -3.45
CA ALA A 125 7.22 8.73 -3.48
C ALA A 125 7.69 7.52 -4.30
N LEU A 126 7.11 6.34 -4.08
CA LEU A 126 7.51 5.13 -4.81
C LEU A 126 7.13 5.20 -6.28
N ARG A 127 5.97 5.77 -6.64
CA ARG A 127 5.63 5.98 -8.05
C ARG A 127 6.55 7.00 -8.71
N LEU A 128 6.96 8.05 -8.00
CA LEU A 128 7.97 8.97 -8.51
C LEU A 128 9.32 8.31 -8.76
N LEU A 129 9.74 7.37 -7.90
CA LEU A 129 11.03 6.69 -8.02
C LEU A 129 11.03 5.61 -9.11
N PHE A 130 9.98 4.80 -9.18
CA PHE A 130 9.96 3.59 -10.01
C PHE A 130 9.22 3.75 -11.35
N SER A 131 8.43 4.80 -11.55
CA SER A 131 7.78 5.07 -12.84
C SER A 131 8.71 5.83 -13.80
N ALA A 132 8.62 5.52 -15.09
CA ALA A 132 9.34 6.27 -16.12
C ALA A 132 8.82 7.71 -16.21
N ARG A 133 9.70 8.67 -16.51
CA ARG A 133 9.29 10.04 -16.86
C ARG A 133 8.55 10.02 -18.19
N VAL A 134 7.57 10.90 -18.34
CA VAL A 134 7.01 11.19 -19.66
C VAL A 134 8.14 11.83 -20.45
N ALA A 135 8.58 11.21 -21.55
CA ALA A 135 9.56 11.83 -22.44
C ALA A 135 9.01 13.18 -22.91
N ALA A 136 9.82 14.24 -22.82
CA ALA A 136 9.46 15.51 -23.42
C ALA A 136 9.34 15.27 -24.94
N ALA A 137 8.14 15.47 -25.47
CA ALA A 137 7.89 15.50 -26.90
C ALA A 137 8.41 16.81 -27.47
#